data_AF-W4QZQ0-F1
#
_entry.id   AF-W4QZQ0-F1
#
_cell.length_a   1.000
_cell.length_b   1.000
_cell.length_c   1.000
_cell.angle_alpha   90.00
_cell.angle_beta   90.00
_cell.angle_gamma   90.00
#
_symmetry.space_group_name_H-M   'P 1'
#
loop_
_entity.id
_entity.type
_entity.pdbx_description
1 polymer ?
#
loop_
_entity_poly.entity_id
_entity_poly.type
_entity_poly.pdbx_seq_one_letter_code
_entity_poly.pdbx_strand_id
1 'polypeptide(L)'
;MQIPIRFENEGKSNTFDPKYYEQKFKALADEKRLTLLNELCIRGETCVCDLTEILDIPQSKLSYHIKILLDAKFIVREKRGQWNYYKLNEETMDELLSEQLCCILRPS
;
A
#
# COMPACT_ATOMS: atom_id res chain seq x y z
N MET A 1 -17.46 -4.01 -27.56
CA MET A 1 -16.02 -4.26 -27.50
C MET A 1 -15.70 -4.63 -26.06
N GLN A 2 -15.80 -5.93 -25.74
CA GLN A 2 -15.54 -6.44 -24.38
C GLN A 2 -14.03 -6.59 -24.23
N ILE A 3 -13.47 -6.00 -23.17
CA ILE A 3 -12.10 -6.26 -22.76
C ILE A 3 -12.14 -7.57 -21.98
N PRO A 4 -11.46 -8.65 -22.43
CA PRO A 4 -11.39 -9.88 -21.66
C PRO A 4 -10.41 -9.65 -20.52
N ILE A 5 -10.91 -9.39 -19.31
CA ILE A 5 -10.08 -9.41 -18.13
C ILE A 5 -9.87 -10.88 -17.75
N ARG A 6 -8.79 -11.47 -18.28
CA ARG A 6 -8.34 -12.81 -17.93
C ARG A 6 -7.50 -12.71 -16.65
N PHE A 7 -8.17 -12.70 -15.50
CA PHE A 7 -7.50 -12.98 -14.23
C PHE A 7 -7.34 -14.50 -14.11
N GLU A 8 -6.15 -15.02 -14.45
CA GLU A 8 -5.76 -16.37 -14.07
C GLU A 8 -5.46 -16.37 -12.56
N ASN A 9 -6.50 -16.57 -11.76
CA ASN A 9 -6.41 -16.83 -10.33
C ASN A 9 -6.42 -18.34 -10.10
N GLU A 10 -5.26 -18.99 -10.27
CA GLU A 10 -5.07 -20.35 -9.77
C GLU A 10 -4.94 -20.30 -8.24
N GLY A 11 -5.98 -20.74 -7.52
CA GLY A 11 -5.81 -21.30 -6.17
C GLY A 11 -6.42 -20.59 -4.95
N LYS A 12 -7.21 -19.51 -5.07
CA LYS A 12 -7.99 -18.98 -3.93
C LYS A 12 -9.47 -19.23 -4.13
N SER A 13 -10.09 -19.98 -3.21
CA SER A 13 -11.55 -20.13 -3.07
C SER A 13 -12.23 -18.76 -3.23
N ASN A 14 -12.94 -18.55 -4.33
CA ASN A 14 -13.56 -17.28 -4.69
C ASN A 14 -14.84 -17.04 -3.87
N THR A 15 -14.68 -16.84 -2.57
CA THR A 15 -15.75 -16.38 -1.67
C THR A 15 -15.50 -14.90 -1.39
N PHE A 16 -16.41 -14.05 -1.84
CA PHE A 16 -16.40 -12.63 -1.49
C PHE A 16 -16.41 -12.47 0.04
N ASP A 17 -15.35 -11.91 0.61
CA ASP A 17 -15.26 -11.56 2.03
C ASP A 17 -15.40 -10.04 2.21
N PRO A 18 -16.59 -9.54 2.61
CA PRO A 18 -16.82 -8.11 2.80
C PRO A 18 -15.84 -7.47 3.78
N LYS A 19 -15.42 -8.19 4.84
CA LYS A 19 -14.53 -7.63 5.87
C LYS A 19 -13.12 -7.42 5.34
N TYR A 20 -12.65 -8.34 4.48
CA TYR A 20 -11.37 -8.20 3.78
C TYR A 20 -11.32 -6.90 2.98
N TYR A 21 -12.30 -6.69 2.10
CA TYR A 21 -12.36 -5.51 1.25
C TYR A 21 -12.61 -4.22 2.04
N GLU A 22 -13.50 -4.26 3.04
CA GLU A 22 -13.76 -3.11 3.91
C GLU A 22 -12.49 -2.62 4.60
N GLN A 23 -11.69 -3.53 5.17
CA GLN A 23 -10.42 -3.17 5.82
C GLN A 23 -9.45 -2.52 4.82
N LYS A 24 -9.32 -3.09 3.63
CA LYS A 24 -8.41 -2.60 2.60
C LYS A 24 -8.83 -1.21 2.08
N PHE A 25 -10.10 -1.02 1.78
CA PHE A 25 -10.60 0.27 1.32
C PHE A 25 -10.55 1.33 2.42
N LYS A 26 -10.84 0.97 3.68
CA LYS A 26 -10.60 1.86 4.82
C LYS A 26 -9.13 2.25 4.98
N ALA A 27 -8.20 1.40 4.56
CA ALA A 27 -6.77 1.74 4.55
C ALA A 27 -6.43 2.79 3.47
N LEU A 28 -7.08 2.70 2.30
CA LEU A 28 -6.87 3.61 1.17
C LEU A 28 -7.65 4.93 1.27
N ALA A 29 -8.77 4.96 2.00
CA ALA A 29 -9.65 6.14 2.11
C ALA A 29 -9.10 7.23 3.06
N ASP A 30 -7.86 7.68 2.86
CA ASP A 30 -7.22 8.80 3.58
C ASP A 30 -6.08 9.37 2.77
N GLU A 31 -6.06 10.70 2.64
CA GLU A 31 -5.12 11.42 1.81
C GLU A 31 -3.66 11.15 2.22
N LYS A 32 -3.35 11.18 3.51
CA LYS A 32 -1.96 11.01 4.00
C LYS A 32 -1.44 9.61 3.72
N ARG A 33 -2.27 8.58 3.84
CA ARG A 33 -1.91 7.20 3.45
C ARG A 33 -1.69 7.06 1.96
N LEU A 34 -2.51 7.71 1.13
CA LEU A 34 -2.29 7.72 -0.33
C LEU A 34 -0.98 8.42 -0.69
N THR A 35 -0.68 9.57 -0.07
CA THR A 35 0.61 10.27 -0.27
C THR A 35 1.78 9.38 0.15
N LEU A 36 1.69 8.71 1.30
CA LEU A 36 2.73 7.79 1.78
C LEU A 36 2.97 6.64 0.78
N LEU A 37 1.90 6.01 0.29
CA LEU A 37 2.02 4.95 -0.71
C LEU A 37 2.68 5.45 -2.01
N ASN A 38 2.31 6.66 -2.46
CA ASN A 38 2.93 7.29 -3.63
C ASN A 38 4.43 7.56 -3.43
N GLU A 39 4.84 8.09 -2.27
CA GLU A 39 6.25 8.32 -1.96
C GLU A 39 7.04 7.01 -1.92
N LEU A 40 6.48 5.95 -1.32
CA LEU A 40 7.09 4.62 -1.33
C LEU A 40 7.15 4.03 -2.74
N CYS A 41 6.23 4.37 -3.63
CA CYS A 41 6.34 3.92 -5.01
C CYS A 41 7.48 4.61 -5.75
N ILE A 42 7.58 5.93 -5.63
CA ILE A 42 8.58 6.73 -6.35
C ILE A 42 9.99 6.42 -5.85
N ARG A 43 10.14 6.26 -4.54
CA ARG A 43 11.45 6.10 -3.88
C ARG A 43 11.82 4.64 -3.65
N GLY A 44 10.85 3.74 -3.77
CA GLY A 44 10.99 2.35 -3.34
C GLY A 44 11.09 2.25 -1.82
N GLU A 45 12.11 1.53 -1.36
CA GLU A 45 12.31 1.29 0.06
C GLU A 45 12.83 2.55 0.78
N THR A 46 12.06 3.02 1.77
CA THR A 46 12.33 4.30 2.45
C THR A 46 12.37 4.15 3.96
N CYS A 47 13.30 4.85 4.63
CA CYS A 47 13.41 4.86 6.09
C CYS A 47 12.28 5.67 6.74
N VAL A 48 11.90 5.31 7.97
CA VAL A 48 10.89 6.05 8.75
C VAL A 48 11.27 7.53 8.99
N CYS A 49 12.56 7.85 9.10
CA CYS A 49 13.05 9.20 9.30
C CYS A 49 12.75 10.06 8.07
N ASP A 50 13.15 9.58 6.90
CA ASP A 50 12.93 10.26 5.63
C ASP A 50 11.43 10.45 5.37
N LEU A 51 10.59 9.44 5.66
CA LEU A 51 9.14 9.55 5.53
C LEU A 51 8.53 10.63 6.43
N THR A 52 9.09 10.84 7.62
CA THR A 52 8.61 11.88 8.55
C THR A 52 8.89 13.26 7.99
N GLU A 53 10.06 13.46 7.39
CA GLU A 53 10.47 14.71 6.74
C GLU A 53 9.67 14.97 5.47
N ILE A 54 9.51 13.96 4.61
CA ILE A 54 8.80 14.08 3.32
C ILE A 54 7.33 14.45 3.50
N LEU A 55 6.64 13.81 4.45
CA LEU A 55 5.20 13.99 4.66
C LEU A 55 4.85 15.21 5.52
N ASP A 56 5.87 15.86 6.10
CA ASP A 56 5.74 16.98 7.04
C ASP A 56 4.69 16.73 8.13
N ILE A 57 4.78 15.56 8.78
CA ILE A 57 3.89 15.17 9.87
C ILE A 57 4.68 14.67 11.09
N PRO A 58 4.15 14.84 12.32
CA PRO A 58 4.78 14.28 13.51
C PRO A 58 4.93 12.75 13.42
N GLN A 59 6.04 12.24 13.93
CA GLN A 59 6.36 10.79 13.93
C GLN A 59 5.24 9.93 14.55
N SER A 60 4.54 10.42 15.59
CA SER A 60 3.41 9.72 16.21
C SER A 60 2.24 9.53 15.24
N LYS A 61 1.95 10.55 14.43
CA LYS A 61 0.91 10.52 13.39
C LYS A 61 1.34 9.63 12.23
N LEU A 62 2.60 9.71 11.80
CA LEU A 62 3.14 8.81 10.77
C LEU A 62 3.04 7.34 11.20
N SER A 63 3.41 7.03 12.45
CA SER A 63 3.36 5.66 12.99
C SER A 63 1.95 5.09 12.98
N TYR A 64 0.93 5.92 13.22
CA TYR A 64 -0.47 5.53 13.10
C TYR A 64 -0.85 5.15 11.66
N HIS A 65 -0.50 5.97 10.67
CA HIS A 65 -0.76 5.68 9.26
C HIS A 65 -0.03 4.41 8.79
N ILE A 66 1.25 4.26 9.15
CA ILE A 66 2.07 3.08 8.86
C ILE A 66 1.43 1.81 9.43
N LYS A 67 0.98 1.85 10.69
CA LYS A 67 0.35 0.69 11.32
C LYS A 67 -0.87 0.22 10.53
N ILE A 68 -1.74 1.13 10.12
CA ILE A 68 -2.94 0.76 9.35
C ILE A 68 -2.57 0.15 7.99
N LEU A 69 -1.56 0.71 7.31
CA LEU A 69 -1.09 0.18 6.03
C LEU A 69 -0.42 -1.20 6.17
N LEU A 70 0.32 -1.45 7.26
CA LEU A 70 0.88 -2.77 7.60
C LEU A 70 -0.21 -3.79 7.90
N ASP A 71 -1.21 -3.41 8.71
CA ASP A 71 -2.32 -4.27 9.08
C ASP A 71 -3.16 -4.65 7.84
N ALA A 72 -3.34 -3.70 6.92
CA ALA A 72 -3.98 -3.91 5.62
C ALA A 72 -3.03 -4.47 4.54
N LYS A 73 -1.78 -4.82 4.86
CA LYS A 73 -0.79 -5.43 3.96
C LYS A 73 -0.44 -4.63 2.71
N PHE A 74 -0.66 -3.31 2.67
CA PHE A 74 -0.24 -2.47 1.54
C PHE A 74 1.26 -2.17 1.54
N ILE A 75 1.90 -2.23 2.71
CA ILE A 75 3.34 -2.05 2.87
C ILE A 75 3.92 -3.21 3.67
N VAL A 76 5.22 -3.44 3.49
CA VAL A 76 6.01 -4.34 4.33
C VAL A 76 7.11 -3.56 5.04
N ARG A 77 7.57 -4.10 6.17
CA ARG A 77 8.63 -3.50 7.00
C ARG A 77 9.84 -4.40 7.05
N GLU A 78 11.01 -3.83 6.82
CA GLU A 78 12.30 -4.46 7.07
C GLU A 78 13.07 -3.69 8.15
N LYS A 79 13.59 -4.41 9.15
CA LYS A 79 14.40 -3.81 10.21
C LYS A 79 15.87 -3.95 9.86
N ARG A 80 16.59 -2.83 9.77
CA ARG A 80 18.04 -2.78 9.51
C ARG A 80 18.74 -2.03 10.64
N GLY A 81 19.35 -2.80 11.55
CA GLY A 81 19.91 -2.26 12.79
C GLY A 81 18.83 -1.63 13.67
N GLN A 82 18.96 -0.32 13.93
CA GLN A 82 17.98 0.45 14.71
C GLN A 82 16.84 1.04 13.87
N TRP A 83 16.97 1.01 12.54
CA TRP A 83 16.06 1.69 11.63
C TRP A 83 15.05 0.73 11.01
N ASN A 84 13.85 1.25 10.74
CA ASN A 84 12.81 0.53 10.01
C ASN A 84 12.66 1.15 8.63
N TYR A 85 12.71 0.29 7.62
CA TYR A 85 12.48 0.61 6.22
C TYR A 85 11.13 0.05 5.79
N TYR A 86 10.43 0.80 4.95
CA TYR A 86 9.13 0.42 4.41
C TYR A 86 9.17 0.42 2.90
N LYS A 87 8.45 -0.52 2.29
CA LYS A 87 8.23 -0.60 0.84
C LYS A 87 6.83 -1.11 0.54
N LEU A 88 6.36 -0.88 -0.68
CA LEU A 88 5.07 -1.39 -1.13
C LEU A 88 5.05 -2.93 -1.11
N ASN A 89 3.86 -3.46 -0.85
CA ASN A 89 3.57 -4.86 -1.06
C ASN A 89 2.90 -5.05 -2.43
N GLU A 90 3.70 -5.31 -3.46
CA GLU A 90 3.23 -5.39 -4.84
C GLU A 90 2.14 -6.45 -5.02
N GLU A 91 2.22 -7.59 -4.32
CA GLU A 91 1.20 -8.65 -4.37
C GLU A 91 -0.19 -8.13 -3.94
N THR A 92 -0.25 -7.35 -2.86
CA THR A 92 -1.51 -6.77 -2.38
C THR A 92 -2.00 -5.66 -3.30
N MET A 93 -1.08 -4.88 -3.90
CA MET A 93 -1.43 -3.83 -4.84
C MET A 93 -2.05 -4.41 -6.11
N ASP A 94 -1.43 -5.45 -6.67
CA ASP A 94 -1.89 -6.12 -7.89
C ASP A 94 -3.19 -6.92 -7.69
N GLU A 95 -3.45 -7.43 -6.47
CA GLU A 95 -4.70 -8.12 -6.13
C GLU A 95 -5.90 -7.17 -6.05
N LEU A 96 -5.71 -5.91 -5.62
CA LEU A 96 -6.81 -4.97 -5.31
C LEU A 96 -6.99 -3.85 -6.33
N LEU A 97 -5.94 -3.43 -7.01
CA LEU A 97 -5.97 -2.30 -7.92
C LEU A 97 -5.94 -2.81 -9.36
N SER A 98 -6.90 -2.36 -10.17
CA SER A 98 -6.81 -2.57 -11.61
C SER A 98 -5.57 -1.87 -12.16
N GLU A 99 -5.06 -2.31 -13.32
CA GLU A 99 -3.90 -1.69 -13.99
C GLU A 99 -4.03 -0.16 -14.12
N GLN A 100 -5.26 0.35 -14.29
CA GLN A 100 -5.56 1.78 -14.41
C GLN A 100 -5.39 2.56 -13.09
N LEU A 101 -5.68 1.94 -11.94
CA LEU A 101 -5.41 2.53 -10.62
C LEU A 101 -3.93 2.41 -10.25
N CYS A 102 -3.24 1.42 -10.80
CA CYS A 102 -1.80 1.30 -10.70
C CYS A 102 -1.09 2.55 -11.24
N CYS A 103 -1.54 3.19 -12.31
CA CYS A 103 -0.89 4.41 -12.84
C CYS A 103 -0.93 5.62 -11.89
N ILE A 104 -1.87 5.69 -10.95
CA ILE A 104 -1.96 6.77 -9.96
C ILE A 104 -0.93 6.55 -8.83
N LEU A 105 -0.66 5.29 -8.49
CA LEU A 105 0.22 4.92 -7.38
C LEU A 105 1.59 4.36 -7.83
N ARG A 106 1.78 4.05 -9.10
CA ARG A 106 3.01 3.69 -9.82
C ARG A 106 3.15 4.63 -11.03
N PRO A 107 3.56 5.90 -10.84
CA PRO A 107 3.86 6.76 -11.97
C PRO A 107 5.07 6.17 -12.72
N SER A 108 4.91 6.01 -14.03
CA SER A 108 5.89 5.48 -14.98
C SER A 108 7.12 6.38 -15.10
#